data_AF-Q1M841-F1
#
_entry.id   AF-Q1M841-F1
#
_cell.length_a   1.000
_cell.length_b   1.000
_cell.length_c   1.000
_cell.angle_alpha   90.00
_cell.angle_beta   90.00
_cell.angle_gamma   90.00
#
_symmetry.space_group_name_H-M   'P 1'
#
loop_
_entity.id
_entity.type
_entity.pdbx_description
1 polymer ?
#
loop_
_entity_poly.entity_id
_entity_poly.type
_entity_poly.pdbx_seq_one_letter_code
_entity_poly.pdbx_strand_id
1 'polypeptide(L)'
;MTEPRETAFTSFLKDFAENVGKFHKGADVLAGIRDEDVDVGATPKTLVMRRDKVELFRYEPTAKRTVETPVLIVYSLVGRYTIADLQSDRSLVRSLLAEGTDLWLIDWGKPGRTERWLTMDDYVDDYIHEAVHRICRETGHDKVTLLGICEGGVFTTCYAALHPEKVKNLVLTITPIDFHADIDDPAAIQGLLNIWMRSLAPEDIDRMVDALGVIPGEFMSSIFSLMRPMHSLIKYNVDLFDIVDDKDRLMNFLRMEKWLADRPDHPGAAGRQWLKELYQENRLVEGRFELSGRIVDLRAIDMPVLNIYARDDHIIPPSCSKALGGKIGSADYKEVPLPCGHVGLFVSSKTQDKLIKIIPEWLRARDG
;
A
#
# COMPACT_ATOMS: atom_id res chain seq x y z
N MET A 1 -18.52 13.55 59.65
CA MET A 1 -17.45 13.72 58.65
C MET A 1 -18.06 13.41 57.30
N THR A 2 -18.40 14.43 56.53
CA THR A 2 -18.94 14.33 55.17
C THR A 2 -17.83 14.78 54.23
N GLU A 3 -17.40 13.90 53.33
CA GLU A 3 -16.41 14.22 52.29
C GLU A 3 -16.87 15.42 51.46
N PRO A 4 -15.98 16.35 51.07
CA PRO A 4 -16.36 17.46 50.21
C PRO A 4 -16.63 16.94 48.80
N ARG A 5 -17.84 17.22 48.28
CA ARG A 5 -18.20 16.99 46.88
C ARG A 5 -17.26 17.82 45.98
N GLU A 6 -16.48 17.14 45.13
CA GLU A 6 -15.78 17.78 44.02
C GLU A 6 -16.80 18.55 43.16
N THR A 7 -16.61 19.86 43.03
CA THR A 7 -17.38 20.70 42.11
C THR A 7 -16.79 20.62 40.71
N ALA A 8 -17.64 20.70 39.69
CA ALA A 8 -17.23 20.66 38.27
C ALA A 8 -16.14 21.70 37.93
N PHE A 9 -16.10 22.82 38.66
CA PHE A 9 -15.06 23.84 38.52
C PHE A 9 -13.68 23.39 39.02
N THR A 10 -13.63 22.61 40.11
CA THR A 10 -12.38 22.06 40.65
C THR A 10 -11.86 20.92 39.77
N SER A 11 -12.76 20.11 39.20
CA SER A 11 -12.41 19.15 38.13
C SER A 11 -11.83 19.87 36.92
N PHE A 12 -12.50 20.91 36.43
CA PHE A 12 -12.03 21.68 35.28
C PHE A 12 -10.67 22.35 35.49
N LEU A 13 -10.40 22.91 36.67
CA LEU A 13 -9.09 23.50 37.00
C LEU A 13 -8.00 22.45 37.13
N LYS A 14 -8.32 21.27 37.65
CA LYS A 14 -7.40 20.14 37.73
C LYS A 14 -7.08 19.59 36.34
N ASP A 15 -8.10 19.40 35.50
CA ASP A 15 -7.95 18.99 34.11
C ASP A 15 -7.12 20.03 33.33
N PHE A 16 -7.38 21.33 33.54
CA PHE A 16 -6.61 22.39 32.90
C PHE A 16 -5.14 22.41 33.36
N ALA A 17 -4.86 22.27 34.65
CA ALA A 17 -3.50 22.23 35.18
C ALA A 17 -2.72 20.98 34.73
N GLU A 18 -3.37 19.81 34.72
CA GLU A 18 -2.79 18.55 34.20
C GLU A 18 -2.51 18.68 32.69
N ASN A 19 -3.43 19.28 31.93
CA ASN A 19 -3.26 19.51 30.51
C ASN A 19 -2.16 20.53 30.20
N VAL A 20 -2.02 21.64 30.94
CA VAL A 20 -0.95 22.63 30.71
C VAL A 20 0.44 22.01 30.90
N GLY A 21 0.62 21.15 31.90
CA GLY A 21 1.87 20.41 32.10
C GLY A 21 2.17 19.44 30.95
N LYS A 22 1.14 18.78 30.43
CA LYS A 22 1.23 17.91 29.26
C LYS A 22 1.58 18.68 27.98
N PHE A 23 0.97 19.85 27.77
CA PHE A 23 1.28 20.76 26.66
C PHE A 23 2.72 21.24 26.69
N HIS A 24 3.24 21.61 27.86
CA HIS A 24 4.61 22.07 27.99
C HIS A 24 5.61 20.96 27.66
N LYS A 25 5.42 19.76 28.22
CA LYS A 25 6.21 18.57 27.87
C LYS A 25 6.11 18.23 26.38
N GLY A 26 4.92 18.29 25.81
CA GLY A 26 4.70 18.02 24.40
C GLY A 26 5.39 19.02 23.49
N ALA A 27 5.37 20.31 23.85
CA ALA A 27 6.09 21.37 23.14
C ALA A 27 7.61 21.17 23.22
N ASP A 28 8.13 20.78 24.39
CA ASP A 28 9.56 20.50 24.58
C ASP A 28 10.01 19.28 23.75
N VAL A 29 9.20 18.20 23.74
CA VAL A 29 9.48 17.01 22.91
C VAL A 29 9.46 17.36 21.43
N LEU A 30 8.45 18.11 20.95
CA LEU A 30 8.36 18.55 19.56
C LEU A 30 9.52 19.49 19.17
N ALA A 31 9.89 20.43 20.03
CA ALA A 31 10.99 21.36 19.78
C ALA A 31 12.35 20.64 19.68
N GLY A 32 12.48 19.46 20.31
CA GLY A 32 13.67 18.62 20.24
C GLY A 32 13.71 17.64 19.05
N ILE A 33 12.64 17.50 18.27
CA ILE A 33 12.56 16.60 17.12
C ILE A 33 12.82 17.39 15.83
N ARG A 34 13.82 16.98 15.06
CA ARG A 34 14.09 17.50 13.71
C ARG A 34 13.52 16.53 12.67
N ASP A 35 13.31 17.01 11.43
CA ASP A 35 12.81 16.15 10.34
C ASP A 35 13.73 14.94 10.07
N GLU A 36 15.04 15.13 10.20
CA GLU A 36 16.06 14.09 10.12
C GLU A 36 15.96 13.03 11.22
N ASP A 37 15.31 13.33 12.35
CA ASP A 37 15.06 12.37 13.43
C ASP A 37 13.81 11.50 13.15
N VAL A 38 12.96 11.89 12.18
CA VAL A 38 11.76 11.16 11.73
C VAL A 38 12.09 10.37 10.47
N ASP A 39 12.81 9.26 10.65
CA ASP A 39 13.20 8.39 9.53
C ASP A 39 12.08 7.42 9.11
N VAL A 40 11.93 7.22 7.80
CA VAL A 40 10.94 6.36 7.14
C VAL A 40 11.59 5.72 5.90
N GLY A 41 11.42 4.41 5.69
CA GLY A 41 12.05 3.72 4.55
C GLY A 41 13.56 3.52 4.71
N ALA A 42 14.03 3.51 5.96
CA ALA A 42 15.42 3.55 6.40
C ALA A 42 16.20 2.24 6.21
N THR A 43 15.52 1.15 5.83
CA THR A 43 16.19 -0.15 5.74
C THR A 43 17.28 -0.10 4.67
N PRO A 44 18.54 -0.47 4.99
CA PRO A 44 19.66 -0.38 4.06
C PRO A 44 19.37 -1.11 2.75
N LYS A 45 19.62 -0.43 1.64
CA LYS A 45 19.38 -0.94 0.29
C LYS A 45 20.34 -0.33 -0.70
N THR A 46 20.67 -1.08 -1.74
CA THR A 46 21.54 -0.67 -2.83
C THR A 46 20.72 -0.44 -4.09
N LEU A 47 20.94 0.70 -4.76
CA LEU A 47 20.38 0.95 -6.09
C LEU A 47 21.02 0.00 -7.10
N VAL A 48 20.19 -0.82 -7.75
CA VAL A 48 20.66 -1.81 -8.73
C VAL A 48 20.42 -1.32 -10.15
N MET A 49 19.26 -0.71 -10.40
CA MET A 49 18.89 -0.17 -11.71
C MET A 49 18.14 1.14 -11.54
N ARG A 50 18.37 2.07 -12.47
CA ARG A 50 17.53 3.26 -12.66
C ARG A 50 17.11 3.30 -14.11
N ARG A 51 15.81 3.50 -14.36
CA ARG A 51 15.21 3.75 -15.66
C ARG A 51 14.29 4.94 -15.51
N ASP A 52 14.65 6.06 -16.12
CA ASP A 52 14.01 7.36 -15.89
C ASP A 52 14.00 7.74 -14.40
N LYS A 53 12.81 7.93 -13.83
CA LYS A 53 12.58 8.18 -12.39
C LYS A 53 12.32 6.91 -11.58
N VAL A 54 12.21 5.76 -12.25
CA VAL A 54 11.95 4.48 -11.62
C VAL A 54 13.27 3.83 -11.21
N GLU A 55 13.33 3.43 -9.96
CA GLU A 55 14.51 2.85 -9.33
C GLU A 55 14.22 1.44 -8.81
N LEU A 56 15.10 0.50 -9.11
CA LEU A 56 15.10 -0.83 -8.53
C LEU A 56 16.16 -0.91 -7.45
N PHE A 57 15.72 -1.23 -6.24
CA PHE A 57 16.59 -1.46 -5.10
C PHE A 57 16.64 -2.94 -4.74
N ARG A 58 17.80 -3.38 -4.24
CA ARG A 58 17.94 -4.61 -3.46
C ARG A 58 18.23 -4.25 -2.02
N TYR A 59 17.45 -4.79 -1.09
CA TYR A 59 17.72 -4.60 0.33
C TYR A 59 18.92 -5.42 0.79
N GLU A 60 19.65 -4.91 1.79
CA GLU A 60 20.76 -5.63 2.39
C GLU A 60 20.25 -6.80 3.24
N PRO A 61 20.73 -8.04 3.03
CA PRO A 61 20.32 -9.19 3.83
C PRO A 61 20.67 -9.02 5.31
N THR A 62 19.72 -9.32 6.20
CA THR A 62 19.93 -9.26 7.67
C THR A 62 19.99 -10.65 8.32
N ALA A 63 19.65 -11.70 7.58
CA ALA A 63 19.70 -13.09 8.01
C ALA A 63 20.17 -14.01 6.89
N LYS A 64 20.49 -15.27 7.22
CA LYS A 64 20.76 -16.30 6.23
C LYS A 64 19.48 -16.55 5.41
N ARG A 65 19.62 -16.70 4.09
CA ARG A 65 18.49 -16.99 3.22
C ARG A 65 17.78 -18.28 3.62
N THR A 66 16.47 -18.19 3.68
CA THR A 66 15.55 -19.33 3.84
C THR A 66 14.58 -19.45 2.67
N VAL A 67 14.42 -18.36 1.90
CA VAL A 67 13.77 -18.33 0.60
C VAL A 67 14.84 -17.89 -0.42
N GLU A 68 15.18 -18.79 -1.32
CA GLU A 68 16.13 -18.62 -2.42
C GLU A 68 15.54 -17.77 -3.55
N THR A 69 14.27 -17.98 -3.93
CA THR A 69 13.64 -17.19 -5.00
C THR A 69 13.54 -15.71 -4.57
N PRO A 70 14.07 -14.77 -5.39
CA PRO A 70 13.96 -13.34 -5.10
C PRO A 70 12.50 -12.87 -5.06
N VAL A 71 12.19 -11.98 -4.12
CA VAL A 71 10.86 -11.39 -3.97
C VAL A 71 10.92 -9.91 -4.35
N LEU A 72 10.17 -9.53 -5.38
CA LEU A 72 10.04 -8.15 -5.86
C LEU A 72 8.77 -7.51 -5.30
N ILE A 73 8.94 -6.47 -4.49
CA ILE A 73 7.85 -5.63 -3.98
C ILE A 73 7.48 -4.59 -5.04
N VAL A 74 6.21 -4.57 -5.41
CA VAL A 74 5.60 -3.61 -6.32
C VAL A 74 4.49 -2.88 -5.57
N TYR A 75 4.73 -1.60 -5.27
CA TYR A 75 3.78 -0.77 -4.54
C TYR A 75 2.84 0.00 -5.48
N SER A 76 1.78 0.56 -4.91
CA SER A 76 0.84 1.48 -5.57
C SER A 76 1.51 2.74 -6.15
N LEU A 77 0.93 3.35 -7.19
CA LEU A 77 1.28 4.72 -7.57
C LEU A 77 0.64 5.75 -6.63
N VAL A 78 -0.40 5.32 -5.89
CA VAL A 78 -1.02 6.09 -4.83
C VAL A 78 -0.25 5.93 -3.52
N GLY A 79 0.50 6.97 -3.15
CA GLY A 79 1.34 7.01 -1.94
C GLY A 79 2.74 6.45 -2.16
N ARG A 80 3.45 6.13 -1.07
CA ARG A 80 4.83 5.62 -1.13
C ARG A 80 4.96 4.25 -0.49
N TYR A 81 5.85 3.42 -1.06
CA TYR A 81 6.20 2.09 -0.54
C TYR A 81 6.71 2.13 0.90
N THR A 82 7.18 3.29 1.35
CA THR A 82 7.73 3.50 2.69
C THR A 82 6.74 3.18 3.81
N ILE A 83 5.44 3.03 3.53
CA ILE A 83 4.49 2.46 4.49
C ILE A 83 4.80 1.01 4.88
N ALA A 84 5.35 0.21 3.95
CA ALA A 84 5.80 -1.15 4.22
C ALA A 84 7.13 -1.19 4.98
N ASP A 85 7.79 -0.04 5.13
CA ASP A 85 9.06 0.14 5.83
C ASP A 85 9.03 1.39 6.75
N LEU A 86 7.90 1.59 7.45
CA LEU A 86 7.57 2.87 8.08
C LEU A 86 8.46 3.16 9.30
N GLN A 87 8.69 2.17 10.15
CA GLN A 87 9.50 2.31 11.37
C GLN A 87 10.26 1.02 11.64
N SER A 88 11.34 1.12 12.41
CA SER A 88 12.24 0.00 12.66
C SER A 88 11.52 -1.20 13.30
N ASP A 89 10.70 -1.00 14.33
CA ASP A 89 9.93 -2.06 15.00
C ASP A 89 8.64 -2.46 14.26
N ARG A 90 8.25 -1.74 13.20
CA ARG A 90 7.06 -2.04 12.38
C ARG A 90 7.35 -1.82 10.90
N SER A 91 8.13 -2.75 10.35
CA SER A 91 8.52 -2.78 8.94
C SER A 91 8.34 -4.19 8.41
N LEU A 92 7.45 -4.33 7.42
CA LEU A 92 7.27 -5.58 6.70
C LEU A 92 8.59 -5.96 6.02
N VAL A 93 9.28 -4.99 5.43
CA VAL A 93 10.58 -5.18 4.78
C VAL A 93 11.61 -5.78 5.74
N ARG A 94 11.84 -5.13 6.91
CA ARG A 94 12.84 -5.60 7.88
C ARG A 94 12.52 -7.01 8.36
N SER A 95 11.25 -7.28 8.59
CA SER A 95 10.84 -8.57 9.11
C SER A 95 10.95 -9.70 8.08
N LEU A 96 10.64 -9.43 6.80
CA LEU A 96 10.88 -10.39 5.72
C LEU A 96 12.38 -10.65 5.50
N LEU A 97 13.23 -9.63 5.62
CA LEU A 97 14.69 -9.79 5.60
C LEU A 97 15.19 -10.64 6.77
N ALA A 98 14.66 -10.41 7.98
CA ALA A 98 15.00 -11.17 9.18
C ALA A 98 14.59 -12.64 9.08
N GLU A 99 13.51 -12.93 8.35
CA GLU A 99 13.07 -14.29 8.00
C GLU A 99 13.87 -14.89 6.83
N GLY A 100 14.88 -14.20 6.30
CA GLY A 100 15.77 -14.72 5.28
C GLY A 100 15.21 -14.65 3.85
N THR A 101 14.38 -13.66 3.55
CA THR A 101 13.86 -13.40 2.20
C THR A 101 14.82 -12.47 1.43
N ASP A 102 15.17 -12.78 0.17
CA ASP A 102 15.90 -11.84 -0.71
C ASP A 102 14.93 -10.80 -1.30
N LEU A 103 14.89 -9.60 -0.68
CA LEU A 103 13.94 -8.56 -1.03
C LEU A 103 14.48 -7.52 -2.02
N TRP A 104 13.63 -7.25 -3.00
CA TRP A 104 13.80 -6.22 -4.02
C TRP A 104 12.58 -5.31 -4.04
N LEU A 105 12.75 -4.07 -4.50
CA LEU A 105 11.68 -3.06 -4.49
C LEU A 105 11.81 -2.16 -5.71
N ILE A 106 10.68 -1.88 -6.36
CA ILE A 106 10.57 -0.75 -7.28
C ILE A 106 10.10 0.50 -6.52
N ASP A 107 10.86 1.59 -6.63
CA ASP A 107 10.41 2.95 -6.33
C ASP A 107 10.06 3.66 -7.64
N TRP A 108 8.80 4.04 -7.81
CA TRP A 108 8.32 4.78 -8.98
C TRP A 108 8.84 6.22 -9.06
N GLY A 109 9.46 6.71 -7.98
CA GLY A 109 9.91 8.09 -7.86
C GLY A 109 8.74 9.07 -7.68
N LYS A 110 8.92 10.29 -8.17
CA LYS A 110 7.87 11.33 -8.19
C LYS A 110 7.53 11.68 -9.64
N PRO A 111 6.44 11.11 -10.19
CA PRO A 111 5.91 11.53 -11.48
C PRO A 111 5.65 13.04 -11.47
N GLY A 112 5.87 13.67 -12.61
CA GLY A 112 5.56 15.06 -12.86
C GLY A 112 5.00 15.21 -14.27
N ARG A 113 5.05 16.43 -14.82
CA ARG A 113 4.41 16.74 -16.10
C ARG A 113 4.94 15.91 -17.28
N THR A 114 6.19 15.45 -17.24
CA THR A 114 6.79 14.60 -18.29
C THR A 114 6.20 13.20 -18.30
N GLU A 115 5.87 12.67 -17.12
CA GLU A 115 5.31 11.32 -16.96
C GLU A 115 3.80 11.26 -17.21
N ARG A 116 3.15 12.38 -17.54
CA ARG A 116 1.69 12.44 -17.77
C ARG A 116 1.17 11.46 -18.82
N TRP A 117 2.05 11.05 -19.74
CA TRP A 117 1.74 10.17 -20.85
C TRP A 117 1.97 8.70 -20.54
N LEU A 118 2.58 8.39 -19.39
CA LEU A 118 2.77 7.00 -18.96
C LEU A 118 1.41 6.37 -18.70
N THR A 119 1.22 5.23 -19.33
CA THR A 119 0.06 4.33 -19.27
C THR A 119 0.38 3.16 -18.33
N MET A 120 -0.64 2.39 -17.95
CA MET A 120 -0.46 1.14 -17.21
C MET A 120 0.44 0.15 -17.97
N ASP A 121 0.45 0.22 -19.30
CA ASP A 121 1.30 -0.56 -20.20
C ASP A 121 2.78 -0.33 -19.87
N ASP A 122 3.20 0.93 -19.71
CA ASP A 122 4.59 1.30 -19.37
C ASP A 122 4.99 0.75 -18.00
N TYR A 123 4.08 0.76 -17.02
CA TYR A 123 4.35 0.20 -15.69
C TYR A 123 4.51 -1.32 -15.71
N VAL A 124 3.68 -2.02 -16.47
CA VAL A 124 3.67 -3.49 -16.50
C VAL A 124 4.74 -4.04 -17.45
N ASP A 125 4.72 -3.62 -18.71
CA ASP A 125 5.53 -4.22 -19.78
C ASP A 125 6.90 -3.56 -19.98
N ASP A 126 7.12 -2.36 -19.44
CA ASP A 126 8.47 -1.76 -19.39
C ASP A 126 9.07 -1.87 -17.98
N TYR A 127 8.56 -1.13 -17.01
CA TYR A 127 9.24 -0.98 -15.71
C TYR A 127 9.28 -2.27 -14.88
N ILE A 128 8.15 -2.97 -14.69
CA ILE A 128 8.15 -4.26 -13.96
C ILE A 128 8.92 -5.31 -14.75
N HIS A 129 8.71 -5.38 -16.06
CA HIS A 129 9.40 -6.34 -16.92
C HIS A 129 10.93 -6.22 -16.84
N GLU A 130 11.47 -5.01 -16.98
CA GLU A 130 12.91 -4.74 -16.86
C GLU A 130 13.44 -5.03 -15.45
N ALA A 131 12.66 -4.73 -14.40
CA ALA A 131 13.05 -5.06 -13.04
C ALA A 131 13.16 -6.58 -12.82
N VAL A 132 12.18 -7.35 -13.30
CA VAL A 132 12.20 -8.82 -13.25
C VAL A 132 13.41 -9.36 -14.03
N HIS A 133 13.62 -8.89 -15.25
CA HIS A 133 14.77 -9.27 -16.07
C HIS A 133 16.10 -8.95 -15.38
N ARG A 134 16.21 -7.78 -14.73
CA ARG A 134 17.40 -7.41 -13.97
C ARG A 134 17.64 -8.34 -12.80
N ILE A 135 16.61 -8.65 -12.01
CA ILE A 135 16.70 -9.56 -10.86
C ILE A 135 17.14 -10.96 -11.33
N CYS A 136 16.52 -11.49 -12.37
CA CYS A 136 16.89 -12.79 -12.95
C CYS A 136 18.37 -12.82 -13.35
N ARG A 137 18.86 -11.76 -14.02
CA ARG A 137 20.27 -11.67 -14.42
C ARG A 137 21.24 -11.59 -13.24
N GLU A 138 20.89 -10.83 -12.20
CA GLU A 138 21.74 -10.64 -11.01
C GLU A 138 21.79 -11.87 -10.10
N THR A 139 20.72 -12.69 -10.12
CA THR A 139 20.55 -13.80 -9.18
C THR A 139 20.67 -15.17 -9.83
N GLY A 140 20.63 -15.26 -11.16
CA GLY A 140 20.63 -16.51 -11.91
C GLY A 140 19.30 -17.28 -11.89
N HIS A 141 18.24 -16.71 -11.32
CA HIS A 141 16.91 -17.33 -11.30
C HIS A 141 16.15 -17.05 -12.61
N ASP A 142 15.40 -18.04 -13.09
CA ASP A 142 14.54 -17.85 -14.27
C ASP A 142 13.24 -17.10 -13.96
N LYS A 143 12.80 -17.15 -12.70
CA LYS A 143 11.55 -16.59 -12.20
C LYS A 143 11.74 -15.84 -10.89
N VAL A 144 10.84 -14.90 -10.60
CA VAL A 144 10.78 -14.19 -9.31
C VAL A 144 9.43 -14.39 -8.63
N THR A 145 9.38 -14.17 -7.32
CA THR A 145 8.12 -13.96 -6.61
C THR A 145 7.73 -12.49 -6.71
N LEU A 146 6.47 -12.21 -7.05
CA LEU A 146 5.93 -10.85 -7.04
C LEU A 146 5.13 -10.62 -5.75
N LEU A 147 5.41 -9.54 -5.04
CA LEU A 147 4.63 -9.06 -3.90
C LEU A 147 4.01 -7.72 -4.26
N GLY A 148 2.74 -7.76 -4.65
CA GLY A 148 1.96 -6.60 -5.05
C GLY A 148 1.17 -6.00 -3.88
N ILE A 149 1.18 -4.68 -3.79
CA ILE A 149 0.47 -3.92 -2.75
C ILE A 149 -0.50 -2.94 -3.40
N CYS A 150 -1.79 -3.07 -3.06
CA CYS A 150 -2.86 -2.20 -3.58
C CYS A 150 -2.87 -2.17 -5.12
N GLU A 151 -2.72 -1.01 -5.76
CA GLU A 151 -2.62 -0.88 -7.23
C GLU A 151 -1.41 -1.61 -7.80
N GLY A 152 -0.28 -1.67 -7.08
CA GLY A 152 0.87 -2.50 -7.48
C GLY A 152 0.53 -3.99 -7.51
N GLY A 153 -0.49 -4.41 -6.74
CA GLY A 153 -1.11 -5.73 -6.85
C GLY A 153 -1.83 -5.97 -8.17
N VAL A 154 -2.50 -4.95 -8.72
CA VAL A 154 -3.15 -5.04 -10.03
C VAL A 154 -2.08 -5.13 -11.13
N PHE A 155 -1.03 -4.31 -11.05
CA PHE A 155 0.07 -4.37 -12.02
C PHE A 155 0.78 -5.72 -12.00
N THR A 156 1.07 -6.27 -10.83
CA THR A 156 1.70 -7.60 -10.72
C THR A 156 0.78 -8.74 -11.14
N THR A 157 -0.54 -8.61 -10.93
CA THR A 157 -1.54 -9.54 -11.45
C THR A 157 -1.56 -9.50 -12.98
N CYS A 158 -1.58 -8.31 -13.58
CA CYS A 158 -1.53 -8.15 -15.03
C CYS A 158 -0.21 -8.70 -15.60
N TYR A 159 0.92 -8.40 -14.95
CA TYR A 159 2.22 -8.93 -15.34
C TYR A 159 2.25 -10.46 -15.28
N ALA A 160 1.75 -11.07 -14.19
CA ALA A 160 1.72 -12.52 -14.03
C ALA A 160 0.84 -13.22 -15.08
N ALA A 161 -0.25 -12.58 -15.51
CA ALA A 161 -1.09 -13.08 -16.60
C ALA A 161 -0.42 -12.96 -17.98
N LEU A 162 0.36 -11.89 -18.21
CA LEU A 162 1.02 -11.62 -19.49
C LEU A 162 2.38 -12.32 -19.66
N HIS A 163 3.08 -12.61 -18.55
CA HIS A 163 4.41 -13.22 -18.48
C HIS A 163 4.50 -14.33 -17.41
N PRO A 164 3.60 -15.34 -17.43
CA PRO A 164 3.56 -16.39 -16.40
C PRO A 164 4.86 -17.21 -16.31
N GLU A 165 5.64 -17.26 -17.38
CA GLU A 165 6.95 -17.90 -17.42
C GLU A 165 8.02 -17.19 -16.58
N LYS A 166 7.77 -15.95 -16.13
CA LYS A 166 8.68 -15.16 -15.28
C LYS A 166 8.28 -15.12 -13.81
N VAL A 167 7.10 -15.62 -13.46
CA VAL A 167 6.57 -15.51 -12.10
C VAL A 167 6.51 -16.89 -11.44
N LYS A 168 7.20 -17.03 -10.31
CA LYS A 168 7.24 -18.25 -9.49
C LYS A 168 6.06 -18.31 -8.53
N ASN A 169 5.76 -17.19 -7.86
CA ASN A 169 4.66 -17.04 -6.93
C ASN A 169 4.09 -15.61 -7.02
N LEU A 170 2.81 -15.44 -6.74
CA LEU A 170 2.16 -14.13 -6.65
C LEU A 170 1.58 -13.92 -5.24
N VAL A 171 2.09 -12.91 -4.53
CA VAL A 171 1.60 -12.48 -3.23
C VAL A 171 0.90 -11.14 -3.41
N LEU A 172 -0.39 -11.08 -3.09
CA LEU A 172 -1.19 -9.88 -3.18
C LEU A 172 -1.60 -9.42 -1.78
N THR A 173 -1.49 -8.13 -1.54
CA THR A 173 -1.94 -7.51 -0.30
C THR A 173 -2.90 -6.38 -0.64
N ILE A 174 -4.08 -6.37 -0.01
CA ILE A 174 -5.13 -5.34 -0.15
C ILE A 174 -5.30 -4.89 -1.61
N THR A 175 -5.40 -5.85 -2.52
CA THR A 175 -5.40 -5.60 -3.97
C THR A 175 -6.83 -5.62 -4.49
N PRO A 176 -7.32 -4.59 -5.22
CA PRO A 176 -8.65 -4.61 -5.82
C PRO A 176 -8.56 -5.33 -7.18
N ILE A 177 -9.27 -6.45 -7.35
CA ILE A 177 -9.29 -7.18 -8.62
C ILE A 177 -10.60 -6.95 -9.35
N ASP A 178 -11.72 -7.13 -8.65
CA ASP A 178 -13.06 -6.84 -9.15
C ASP A 178 -13.57 -5.54 -8.52
N PHE A 179 -13.64 -4.47 -9.30
CA PHE A 179 -14.03 -3.14 -8.81
C PHE A 179 -15.55 -3.02 -8.60
N HIS A 180 -16.33 -4.02 -9.02
CA HIS A 180 -17.79 -4.06 -8.92
C HIS A 180 -18.29 -5.14 -7.95
N ALA A 181 -17.40 -5.94 -7.35
CA ALA A 181 -17.78 -6.98 -6.38
C ALA A 181 -18.47 -6.46 -5.10
N ASP A 182 -18.40 -5.14 -4.85
CA ASP A 182 -19.04 -4.47 -3.71
C ASP A 182 -20.44 -3.92 -4.00
N ILE A 183 -20.92 -3.93 -5.25
CA ILE A 183 -22.23 -3.34 -5.62
C ILE A 183 -23.37 -4.00 -4.86
N ASP A 184 -23.37 -5.33 -4.85
CA ASP A 184 -24.43 -6.15 -4.24
C ASP A 184 -24.00 -6.72 -2.88
N ASP A 185 -22.89 -6.24 -2.29
CA ASP A 185 -22.39 -6.73 -1.00
C ASP A 185 -22.95 -5.88 0.16
N PRO A 186 -23.98 -6.35 0.89
CA PRO A 186 -24.54 -5.63 2.02
C PRO A 186 -23.56 -5.52 3.21
N ALA A 187 -22.49 -6.32 3.21
CA ALA A 187 -21.44 -6.29 4.23
C ALA A 187 -20.24 -5.42 3.85
N ALA A 188 -20.18 -4.88 2.62
CA ALA A 188 -19.16 -3.92 2.25
C ALA A 188 -19.33 -2.66 3.11
N ILE A 189 -18.34 -2.40 3.97
CA ILE A 189 -18.26 -1.16 4.76
C ILE A 189 -18.00 -0.03 3.75
N GLN A 190 -19.09 0.49 3.18
CA GLN A 190 -19.19 1.60 2.24
C GLN A 190 -17.88 1.84 1.49
N GLY A 191 -17.64 1.07 0.40
CA GLY A 191 -16.58 1.29 -0.57
C GLY A 191 -16.76 2.64 -1.26
N LEU A 192 -16.60 3.71 -0.49
CA LEU A 192 -17.00 5.06 -0.86
C LEU A 192 -16.16 5.55 -2.03
N LEU A 193 -14.90 5.11 -2.08
CA LEU A 193 -14.04 5.33 -3.23
C LEU A 193 -14.60 4.67 -4.50
N ASN A 194 -14.99 3.38 -4.44
CA ASN A 194 -15.61 2.70 -5.58
C ASN A 194 -16.90 3.42 -6.03
N ILE A 195 -17.76 3.81 -5.09
CA ILE A 195 -19.00 4.55 -5.40
C ILE A 195 -18.68 5.88 -6.08
N TRP A 196 -17.78 6.69 -5.49
CA TRP A 196 -17.41 7.98 -6.05
C TRP A 196 -16.81 7.86 -7.44
N MET A 197 -15.84 6.97 -7.63
CA MET A 197 -15.17 6.81 -8.92
C MET A 197 -16.13 6.31 -10.01
N ARG A 198 -17.04 5.37 -9.68
CA ARG A 198 -18.10 4.92 -10.60
C ARG A 198 -19.13 6.00 -10.93
N SER A 199 -19.35 6.95 -10.03
CA SER A 199 -20.35 8.01 -10.20
C SER A 199 -19.85 9.22 -11.00
N LEU A 200 -18.54 9.32 -11.25
CA LEU A 200 -17.98 10.38 -12.10
C LEU A 200 -18.46 10.21 -13.54
N ALA A 201 -18.75 11.30 -14.23
CA ALA A 201 -18.95 11.24 -15.68
C ALA A 201 -17.61 10.90 -16.37
N PRO A 202 -17.57 9.98 -17.35
CA PRO A 202 -16.35 9.67 -18.08
C PRO A 202 -15.66 10.90 -18.68
N GLU A 203 -16.44 11.87 -19.14
CA GLU A 203 -15.95 13.13 -19.72
C GLU A 203 -15.28 14.02 -18.68
N ASP A 204 -15.71 13.95 -17.41
CA ASP A 204 -15.10 14.72 -16.32
C ASP A 204 -13.74 14.14 -15.93
N ILE A 205 -13.57 12.82 -16.01
CA ILE A 205 -12.24 12.19 -15.86
C ILE A 205 -11.31 12.66 -16.97
N ASP A 206 -11.79 12.68 -18.23
CA ASP A 206 -10.98 13.14 -19.36
C ASP A 206 -10.58 14.61 -19.22
N ARG A 207 -11.53 15.49 -18.88
CA ARG A 207 -11.27 16.92 -18.62
C ARG A 207 -10.29 17.12 -17.48
N MET A 208 -10.44 16.39 -16.36
CA MET A 208 -9.53 16.47 -15.22
C MET A 208 -8.10 16.10 -15.63
N VAL A 209 -7.93 14.96 -16.30
CA VAL A 209 -6.62 14.47 -16.75
C VAL A 209 -6.00 15.39 -17.81
N ASP A 210 -6.80 15.92 -18.74
CA ASP A 210 -6.31 16.82 -19.79
C ASP A 210 -5.88 18.18 -19.22
N ALA A 211 -6.62 18.71 -18.25
CA ALA A 211 -6.33 19.99 -17.61
C ALA A 211 -5.11 19.91 -16.68
N LEU A 212 -5.03 18.88 -15.82
CA LEU A 212 -3.98 18.75 -14.81
C LEU A 212 -2.71 18.08 -15.35
N GLY A 213 -2.85 17.21 -16.35
CA GLY A 213 -1.78 16.39 -16.91
C GLY A 213 -1.42 15.20 -16.01
N VAL A 214 -1.22 15.43 -14.72
CA VAL A 214 -1.10 14.39 -13.68
C VAL A 214 -2.22 14.58 -12.67
N ILE A 215 -2.62 13.53 -11.95
CA ILE A 215 -3.57 13.66 -10.83
C ILE A 215 -2.75 14.04 -9.59
N PRO A 216 -2.91 15.25 -9.04
CA PRO A 216 -2.04 15.73 -7.96
C PRO A 216 -2.16 14.89 -6.69
N GLY A 217 -1.03 14.64 -6.03
CA GLY A 217 -0.99 13.92 -4.75
C GLY A 217 -1.84 14.56 -3.65
N GLU A 218 -1.90 15.89 -3.62
CA GLU A 218 -2.71 16.69 -2.68
C GLU A 218 -4.22 16.53 -2.95
N PHE A 219 -4.61 16.45 -4.23
CA PHE A 219 -6.00 16.19 -4.60
C PHE A 219 -6.42 14.80 -4.12
N MET A 220 -5.57 13.79 -4.34
CA MET A 220 -5.80 12.45 -3.79
C MET A 220 -5.89 12.48 -2.25
N SER A 221 -4.98 13.19 -1.57
CA SER A 221 -4.98 13.33 -0.10
C SER A 221 -6.31 13.87 0.43
N SER A 222 -6.89 14.83 -0.27
CA SER A 222 -8.19 15.43 0.07
C SER A 222 -9.32 14.40 -0.03
N ILE A 223 -9.34 13.60 -1.11
CA ILE A 223 -10.33 12.52 -1.29
C ILE A 223 -10.27 11.52 -0.13
N PHE A 224 -9.08 11.01 0.21
CA PHE A 224 -8.95 10.04 1.31
C PHE A 224 -9.31 10.63 2.67
N SER A 225 -9.02 11.90 2.90
CA SER A 225 -9.39 12.60 4.14
C SER A 225 -10.92 12.73 4.29
N LEU A 226 -11.63 12.95 3.18
CA LEU A 226 -13.09 13.04 3.14
C LEU A 226 -13.79 11.68 3.38
N MET A 227 -13.09 10.55 3.25
CA MET A 227 -13.69 9.24 3.50
C MET A 227 -13.89 8.94 4.99
N ARG A 228 -13.09 9.54 5.88
CA ARG A 228 -13.23 9.38 7.34
C ARG A 228 -13.04 10.70 8.09
N PRO A 229 -13.90 11.71 7.86
CA PRO A 229 -13.72 13.06 8.41
C PRO A 229 -13.75 13.05 9.94
N MET A 230 -14.63 12.25 10.55
CA MET A 230 -14.71 12.11 12.02
C MET A 230 -13.45 11.49 12.62
N HIS A 231 -12.85 10.49 11.95
CA HIS A 231 -11.61 9.89 12.43
C HIS A 231 -10.45 10.88 12.34
N SER A 232 -10.35 11.65 11.24
CA SER A 232 -9.36 12.72 11.13
C SER A 232 -9.52 13.76 12.24
N LEU A 233 -10.75 14.18 12.54
CA LEU A 233 -11.01 15.12 13.63
C LEU A 233 -10.60 14.55 15.00
N ILE A 234 -10.93 13.29 15.31
CA ILE A 234 -10.54 12.64 16.57
C ILE A 234 -9.01 12.49 16.65
N LYS A 235 -8.37 12.05 15.56
CA LYS A 235 -6.91 11.85 15.49
C LYS A 235 -6.13 13.11 15.87
N TYR A 236 -6.49 14.26 15.29
CA TYR A 236 -5.76 15.52 15.52
C TYR A 236 -6.21 16.25 16.79
N ASN A 237 -7.44 16.06 17.27
CA ASN A 237 -7.98 16.80 18.42
C ASN A 237 -8.11 16.00 19.71
N VAL A 238 -7.83 14.70 19.70
CA VAL A 238 -7.90 13.84 20.89
C VAL A 238 -6.66 12.95 20.95
N ASP A 239 -6.46 12.08 19.95
CA ASP A 239 -5.37 11.09 20.00
C ASP A 239 -3.99 11.74 20.05
N LEU A 240 -3.78 12.83 19.29
CA LEU A 240 -2.52 13.57 19.32
C LEU A 240 -2.27 14.18 20.71
N PHE A 241 -3.28 14.76 21.35
CA PHE A 241 -3.13 15.28 22.71
C PHE A 241 -2.86 14.16 23.71
N ASP A 242 -3.39 12.97 23.47
CA ASP A 242 -3.19 11.81 24.35
C ASP A 242 -1.75 11.29 24.34
N ILE A 243 -1.03 11.47 23.22
CA ILE A 243 0.32 10.92 23.03
C ILE A 243 1.44 11.96 23.02
N VAL A 244 1.13 13.26 23.10
CA VAL A 244 2.12 14.34 22.89
C VAL A 244 3.27 14.31 23.91
N ASP A 245 3.06 13.74 25.09
CA ASP A 245 4.06 13.58 26.16
C ASP A 245 4.79 12.23 26.14
N ASP A 246 4.39 11.31 25.26
CA ASP A 246 5.05 10.01 25.03
C ASP A 246 5.86 10.10 23.73
N LYS A 247 7.19 10.20 23.86
CA LYS A 247 8.09 10.36 22.72
C LYS A 247 7.94 9.24 21.69
N ASP A 248 7.80 7.98 22.10
CA ASP A 248 7.75 6.85 21.16
C ASP A 248 6.43 6.85 20.37
N ARG A 249 5.31 7.13 21.04
CA ARG A 249 4.01 7.27 20.38
C ARG A 249 3.96 8.50 19.47
N LEU A 250 4.51 9.62 19.91
CA LEU A 250 4.59 10.84 19.10
C LEU A 250 5.47 10.63 17.86
N MET A 251 6.62 9.98 17.98
CA MET A 251 7.46 9.64 16.81
C MET A 251 6.72 8.75 15.81
N ASN A 252 5.90 7.80 16.30
CA ASN A 252 5.08 6.95 15.43
C ASN A 252 3.99 7.74 14.70
N PHE A 253 3.38 8.70 15.38
CA PHE A 253 2.46 9.65 14.76
C PHE A 253 3.18 10.48 13.70
N LEU A 254 4.33 11.08 14.00
CA LEU A 254 5.09 11.91 13.06
C LEU A 254 5.55 11.14 11.82
N ARG A 255 5.97 9.87 11.96
CA ARG A 255 6.31 9.02 10.80
C ARG A 255 5.11 8.76 9.90
N MET A 256 3.94 8.53 10.48
CA MET A 256 2.69 8.39 9.74
C MET A 256 2.34 9.70 9.02
N GLU A 257 2.48 10.85 9.69
CA GLU A 257 2.26 12.16 9.04
C GLU A 257 3.24 12.42 7.90
N LYS A 258 4.52 12.07 8.10
CA LYS A 258 5.55 12.20 7.07
C LYS A 258 5.22 11.34 5.84
N TRP A 259 4.75 10.10 6.04
CA TRP A 259 4.26 9.26 4.95
C TRP A 259 3.00 9.84 4.28
N LEU A 260 2.03 10.33 5.06
CA LEU A 260 0.83 10.95 4.53
C LEU A 260 1.12 12.21 3.70
N ALA A 261 2.17 12.95 4.07
CA ALA A 261 2.64 14.14 3.36
C ALA A 261 3.45 13.80 2.09
N ASP A 262 4.20 12.69 2.06
CA ASP A 262 4.91 12.24 0.85
C ASP A 262 3.99 11.48 -0.11
N ARG A 263 3.08 12.22 -0.76
CA ARG A 263 2.18 11.70 -1.80
C ARG A 263 2.64 12.14 -3.19
N PRO A 264 3.20 11.24 -4.01
CA PRO A 264 3.53 11.56 -5.39
C PRO A 264 2.26 11.79 -6.23
N ASP A 265 2.43 12.50 -7.34
CA ASP A 265 1.39 12.65 -8.35
C ASP A 265 1.19 11.34 -9.11
N HIS A 266 -0.04 11.08 -9.54
CA HIS A 266 -0.35 9.94 -10.39
C HIS A 266 -0.24 10.35 -11.88
N PRO A 267 0.44 9.57 -12.74
CA PRO A 267 0.45 9.81 -14.18
C PRO A 267 -0.97 9.91 -14.74
N GLY A 268 -1.23 10.91 -15.57
CA GLY A 268 -2.58 11.17 -16.09
C GLY A 268 -3.13 10.06 -16.96
N ALA A 269 -2.35 9.55 -17.92
CA ALA A 269 -2.80 8.49 -18.82
C ALA A 269 -3.06 7.17 -18.08
N ALA A 270 -2.15 6.72 -17.22
CA ALA A 270 -2.39 5.58 -16.34
C ALA A 270 -3.60 5.80 -15.42
N GLY A 271 -3.74 7.01 -14.85
CA GLY A 271 -4.89 7.36 -14.01
C GLY A 271 -6.22 7.32 -14.76
N ARG A 272 -6.22 7.73 -16.04
CA ARG A 272 -7.39 7.62 -16.92
C ARG A 272 -7.77 6.14 -17.16
N GLN A 273 -6.80 5.28 -17.47
CA GLN A 273 -7.04 3.83 -17.62
C GLN A 273 -7.56 3.23 -16.31
N TRP A 274 -6.89 3.52 -15.19
CA TRP A 274 -7.29 3.06 -13.87
C TRP A 274 -8.74 3.43 -13.52
N LEU A 275 -9.12 4.70 -13.71
CA LEU A 275 -10.47 5.17 -13.36
C LEU A 275 -11.56 4.69 -14.34
N LYS A 276 -11.31 4.75 -15.65
CA LYS A 276 -12.33 4.41 -16.64
C LYS A 276 -12.40 2.91 -16.86
N GLU A 277 -11.26 2.28 -17.15
CA GLU A 277 -11.24 0.89 -17.58
C GLU A 277 -11.40 -0.09 -16.43
N LEU A 278 -10.94 0.25 -15.22
CA LEU A 278 -11.07 -0.63 -14.06
C LEU A 278 -12.24 -0.21 -13.16
N TYR A 279 -12.24 1.01 -12.61
CA TYR A 279 -13.32 1.42 -11.71
C TYR A 279 -14.70 1.48 -12.39
N GLN A 280 -14.81 2.13 -13.55
CA GLN A 280 -16.11 2.28 -14.22
C GLN A 280 -16.51 1.03 -15.02
N GLU A 281 -15.59 0.48 -15.82
CA GLU A 281 -15.89 -0.56 -16.79
C GLU A 281 -15.48 -1.98 -16.35
N ASN A 282 -14.74 -2.13 -15.26
CA ASN A 282 -14.31 -3.40 -14.68
C ASN A 282 -13.67 -4.38 -15.69
N ARG A 283 -12.95 -3.83 -16.69
CA ARG A 283 -12.49 -4.59 -17.85
C ARG A 283 -11.59 -5.78 -17.51
N LEU A 284 -10.87 -5.73 -16.39
CA LEU A 284 -9.93 -6.78 -15.99
C LEU A 284 -10.64 -8.11 -15.73
N VAL A 285 -11.69 -8.12 -14.90
CA VAL A 285 -12.42 -9.36 -14.54
C VAL A 285 -13.45 -9.78 -15.58
N GLU A 286 -13.79 -8.86 -16.49
CA GLU A 286 -14.59 -9.14 -17.69
C GLU A 286 -13.75 -9.72 -18.84
N GLY A 287 -12.42 -9.75 -18.72
CA GLY A 287 -11.52 -10.29 -19.75
C GLY A 287 -11.44 -9.41 -21.01
N ARG A 288 -11.60 -8.10 -20.85
CA ARG A 288 -11.53 -7.09 -21.92
C ARG A 288 -10.44 -6.04 -21.69
N PHE A 289 -9.67 -6.16 -20.60
CA PHE A 289 -8.57 -5.25 -20.31
C PHE A 289 -7.35 -5.64 -21.14
N GLU A 290 -6.76 -4.66 -21.80
CA GLU A 290 -5.67 -4.86 -22.75
C GLU A 290 -4.48 -4.00 -22.33
N LEU A 291 -3.29 -4.58 -22.37
CA LEU A 291 -2.02 -3.89 -22.20
C LEU A 291 -1.09 -4.28 -23.35
N SER A 292 -0.46 -3.30 -23.98
CA SER A 292 0.48 -3.46 -25.10
C SER A 292 -0.08 -4.32 -26.24
N GLY A 293 -1.38 -4.20 -26.56
CA GLY A 293 -2.00 -5.01 -27.63
C GLY A 293 -2.46 -6.40 -27.19
N ARG A 294 -2.33 -6.76 -25.91
CA ARG A 294 -2.59 -8.12 -25.39
C ARG A 294 -3.66 -8.10 -24.31
N ILE A 295 -4.67 -8.95 -24.45
CA ILE A 295 -5.70 -9.14 -23.42
C ILE A 295 -5.06 -9.76 -22.17
N VAL A 296 -5.32 -9.15 -21.02
CA VAL A 296 -4.93 -9.67 -19.70
C VAL A 296 -5.91 -10.79 -19.30
N ASP A 297 -5.61 -12.03 -19.69
CA ASP A 297 -6.41 -13.20 -19.29
C ASP A 297 -5.97 -13.71 -17.91
N LEU A 298 -6.76 -13.43 -16.87
CA LEU A 298 -6.49 -13.90 -15.50
C LEU A 298 -6.34 -15.43 -15.40
N ARG A 299 -6.93 -16.20 -16.33
CA ARG A 299 -6.81 -17.67 -16.35
C ARG A 299 -5.40 -18.14 -16.70
N ALA A 300 -4.56 -17.28 -17.28
CA ALA A 300 -3.15 -17.57 -17.53
C ALA A 300 -2.29 -17.58 -16.25
N ILE A 301 -2.82 -17.06 -15.13
CA ILE A 301 -2.17 -17.12 -13.81
C ILE A 301 -2.31 -18.56 -13.29
N ASP A 302 -1.27 -19.37 -13.51
CA ASP A 302 -1.19 -20.78 -13.14
C ASP A 302 -0.27 -21.06 -11.93
N MET A 303 0.56 -20.10 -11.55
CA MET A 303 1.45 -20.17 -10.40
C MET A 303 0.70 -20.02 -9.06
N PRO A 304 1.29 -20.43 -7.92
CA PRO A 304 0.67 -20.25 -6.61
C PRO A 304 0.37 -18.78 -6.28
N VAL A 305 -0.79 -18.54 -5.68
CA VAL A 305 -1.27 -17.20 -5.31
C VAL A 305 -1.64 -17.13 -3.83
N LEU A 306 -1.04 -16.18 -3.12
CA LEU A 306 -1.40 -15.81 -1.75
C LEU A 306 -2.10 -14.45 -1.75
N ASN A 307 -3.39 -14.43 -1.42
CA ASN A 307 -4.20 -13.22 -1.35
C ASN A 307 -4.46 -12.84 0.11
N ILE A 308 -3.83 -11.77 0.57
CA ILE A 308 -3.98 -11.23 1.92
C ILE A 308 -4.83 -9.96 1.86
N TYR A 309 -5.93 -9.92 2.61
CA TYR A 309 -6.80 -8.75 2.64
C TYR A 309 -7.21 -8.36 4.06
N ALA A 310 -7.52 -7.08 4.23
CA ALA A 310 -7.96 -6.50 5.48
C ALA A 310 -9.49 -6.61 5.60
N ARG A 311 -10.00 -7.22 6.67
CA ARG A 311 -11.45 -7.48 6.84
C ARG A 311 -12.26 -6.21 7.02
N ASP A 312 -11.66 -5.19 7.63
CA ASP A 312 -12.30 -3.90 7.95
C ASP A 312 -11.81 -2.80 6.98
N ASP A 313 -11.41 -3.22 5.78
CA ASP A 313 -10.96 -2.31 4.72
C ASP A 313 -12.17 -1.57 4.12
N HIS A 314 -12.09 -0.25 4.16
CA HIS A 314 -13.10 0.69 3.68
C HIS A 314 -12.66 1.41 2.40
N ILE A 315 -11.40 1.22 2.00
CA ILE A 315 -10.87 1.72 0.73
C ILE A 315 -11.09 0.65 -0.33
N ILE A 316 -10.72 -0.59 -0.02
CA ILE A 316 -10.90 -1.75 -0.88
C ILE A 316 -11.75 -2.76 -0.13
N PRO A 317 -13.06 -2.84 -0.42
CA PRO A 317 -13.92 -3.85 0.19
C PRO A 317 -13.33 -5.26 0.01
N PRO A 318 -13.40 -6.14 1.02
CA PRO A 318 -12.85 -7.49 0.93
C PRO A 318 -13.34 -8.31 -0.26
N SER A 319 -14.60 -8.11 -0.69
CA SER A 319 -15.18 -8.75 -1.88
C SER A 319 -14.36 -8.47 -3.15
N CYS A 320 -13.90 -7.24 -3.33
CA CYS A 320 -13.09 -6.81 -4.48
C CYS A 320 -11.74 -7.53 -4.56
N SER A 321 -11.13 -7.85 -3.40
CA SER A 321 -9.89 -8.64 -3.34
C SER A 321 -10.14 -10.13 -3.53
N LYS A 322 -11.18 -10.68 -2.91
CA LYS A 322 -11.50 -12.13 -2.96
C LYS A 322 -11.93 -12.61 -4.34
N ALA A 323 -12.48 -11.73 -5.16
CA ALA A 323 -12.98 -12.06 -6.49
C ALA A 323 -11.95 -12.76 -7.39
N LEU A 324 -10.65 -12.57 -7.14
CA LEU A 324 -9.57 -13.22 -7.87
C LEU A 324 -9.67 -14.76 -7.88
N GLY A 325 -10.08 -15.37 -6.75
CA GLY A 325 -10.06 -16.83 -6.60
C GLY A 325 -10.91 -17.58 -7.63
N GLY A 326 -11.97 -16.96 -8.12
CA GLY A 326 -12.84 -17.54 -9.16
C GLY A 326 -12.42 -17.21 -10.60
N LYS A 327 -11.31 -16.50 -10.80
CA LYS A 327 -10.91 -15.92 -12.09
C LYS A 327 -9.56 -16.43 -12.62
N ILE A 328 -8.75 -17.05 -11.75
CA ILE A 328 -7.40 -17.52 -12.09
C ILE A 328 -7.37 -19.01 -12.47
N GLY A 329 -6.31 -19.41 -13.19
CA GLY A 329 -6.07 -20.81 -13.56
C GLY A 329 -5.36 -21.64 -12.50
N SER A 330 -4.79 -20.99 -11.48
CA SER A 330 -4.02 -21.63 -10.42
C SER A 330 -4.88 -22.53 -9.54
N ALA A 331 -4.41 -23.75 -9.32
CA ALA A 331 -4.99 -24.67 -8.34
C ALA A 331 -4.53 -24.40 -6.89
N ASP A 332 -3.49 -23.58 -6.70
CA ASP A 332 -2.93 -23.23 -5.40
C ASP A 332 -3.22 -21.76 -5.07
N TYR A 333 -4.46 -21.51 -4.66
CA TYR A 333 -4.94 -20.21 -4.24
C TYR A 333 -5.25 -20.20 -2.74
N LYS A 334 -4.60 -19.32 -1.99
CA LYS A 334 -4.82 -19.17 -0.54
C LYS A 334 -5.26 -17.76 -0.18
N GLU A 335 -6.40 -17.66 0.50
CA GLU A 335 -6.89 -16.41 1.09
C GLU A 335 -6.52 -16.31 2.57
N VAL A 336 -6.09 -15.11 2.99
CA VAL A 336 -5.78 -14.79 4.38
C VAL A 336 -6.44 -13.48 4.78
N PRO A 337 -7.57 -13.53 5.49
CA PRO A 337 -8.19 -12.34 6.07
C PRO A 337 -7.47 -11.91 7.35
N LEU A 338 -7.20 -10.61 7.49
CA LEU A 338 -6.62 -10.02 8.70
C LEU A 338 -7.55 -8.99 9.36
N PRO A 339 -7.64 -8.97 10.72
CA PRO A 339 -8.59 -8.16 11.47
C PRO A 339 -8.15 -6.70 11.60
N CYS A 340 -8.02 -6.01 10.48
CA CYS A 340 -7.57 -4.62 10.41
C CYS A 340 -8.24 -3.91 9.23
N GLY A 341 -8.04 -2.58 9.16
CA GLY A 341 -8.31 -1.79 7.95
C GLY A 341 -7.09 -1.71 7.02
N HIS A 342 -7.25 -1.00 5.90
CA HIS A 342 -6.27 -0.87 4.81
C HIS A 342 -4.83 -0.62 5.26
N VAL A 343 -4.56 0.55 5.85
CA VAL A 343 -3.22 0.93 6.33
C VAL A 343 -2.81 0.10 7.54
N GLY A 344 -3.78 -0.30 8.37
CA GLY A 344 -3.58 -1.13 9.56
C GLY A 344 -2.92 -2.47 9.24
N LEU A 345 -3.02 -2.95 8.00
CA LEU A 345 -2.32 -4.13 7.53
C LEU A 345 -0.80 -4.02 7.74
N PHE A 346 -0.22 -2.85 7.46
CA PHE A 346 1.22 -2.62 7.53
C PHE A 346 1.68 -1.98 8.83
N VAL A 347 0.81 -1.30 9.59
CA VAL A 347 1.27 -0.53 10.77
C VAL A 347 0.76 -1.05 12.10
N SER A 348 -0.21 -1.97 12.09
CA SER A 348 -0.69 -2.61 13.33
C SER A 348 0.28 -3.71 13.75
N SER A 349 0.75 -3.66 15.00
CA SER A 349 1.64 -4.68 15.57
C SER A 349 1.05 -6.09 15.47
N LYS A 350 -0.23 -6.26 15.86
CA LYS A 350 -0.94 -7.54 15.79
C LYS A 350 -1.02 -8.13 14.39
N THR A 351 -1.09 -7.27 13.37
CA THR A 351 -1.19 -7.71 11.97
C THR A 351 0.18 -7.98 11.38
N GLN A 352 1.17 -7.15 11.69
CA GLN A 352 2.56 -7.40 11.35
C GLN A 352 3.02 -8.75 11.88
N ASP A 353 2.81 -9.07 13.16
CA ASP A 353 3.20 -10.37 13.75
C ASP A 353 2.67 -11.59 12.96
N LYS A 354 1.53 -11.42 12.28
CA LYS A 354 0.95 -12.44 11.41
C LYS A 354 1.58 -12.43 10.02
N LEU A 355 1.70 -11.26 9.38
CA LEU A 355 2.29 -11.13 8.04
C LEU A 355 3.72 -11.68 7.99
N ILE A 356 4.51 -11.39 9.02
CA ILE A 356 5.91 -11.79 9.14
C ILE A 356 6.07 -13.31 9.15
N LYS A 357 5.06 -14.04 9.62
CA LYS A 357 5.07 -15.51 9.61
C LYS A 357 4.47 -16.05 8.31
N ILE A 358 3.30 -15.52 7.93
CA ILE A 358 2.49 -16.07 6.84
C ILE A 358 3.23 -16.01 5.50
N ILE A 359 3.85 -14.87 5.15
CA ILE A 359 4.49 -14.71 3.84
C ILE A 359 5.72 -15.62 3.72
N PRO A 360 6.73 -15.54 4.61
CA PRO A 360 7.92 -16.41 4.51
C PRO A 360 7.59 -17.89 4.64
N GLU A 361 6.71 -18.30 5.55
CA GLU A 361 6.30 -19.71 5.66
C GLU A 361 5.63 -20.22 4.39
N TRP A 362 4.74 -19.41 3.78
CA TRP A 362 4.06 -19.78 2.55
C TRP A 362 5.03 -19.85 1.36
N LEU A 363 6.00 -18.94 1.28
CA LEU A 363 7.05 -18.94 0.25
C LEU A 363 7.99 -20.12 0.40
N ARG A 364 8.53 -20.38 1.61
CA ARG A 364 9.41 -21.51 1.89
C ARG A 364 8.81 -22.85 1.46
N ALA A 365 7.49 -23.02 1.64
CA ALA A 365 6.80 -24.23 1.23
C ALA A 365 6.73 -24.45 -0.30
N ARG A 366 7.10 -23.45 -1.12
CA ARG A 366 6.98 -23.44 -2.59
C ARG A 366 8.29 -23.12 -3.33
N ASP A 367 9.35 -22.89 -2.59
CA ASP A 367 10.60 -22.38 -3.12
C ASP A 367 11.42 -23.47 -3.83
N GLY A 368 11.35 -24.71 -3.34
CA GLY A 368 12.01 -25.90 -3.90
C GLY A 368 11.91 -27.09 -2.97
#